data_AF-A0A9R1ALU5-F1
#
_entry.id   AF-A0A9R1ALU5-F1
#
_cell.length_a   1.000
_cell.length_b   1.000
_cell.length_c   1.000
_cell.angle_alpha   90.00
_cell.angle_beta   90.00
_cell.angle_gamma   90.00
#
_symmetry.space_group_name_H-M   'P 1'
#
loop_
_entity.id
_entity.type
_entity.pdbx_description
1 polymer ?
#
loop_
_entity_poly.entity_id
_entity_poly.type
_entity_poly.pdbx_seq_one_letter_code
_entity_poly.pdbx_strand_id
1 'polypeptide(L)'
;MFLMKNDIAQAVEDELEKAMSAYGFEIVQTLIVDIEPDAHVKQAMNEINAAARMRVAANEKAEAEKIVQIKRAEGEAEAKYLSGLGIARQRQAIVDGLRDSVLGFSVNVPGTTAKDVMDMVLITQYFDTMKEVGASSKSSAVFIPHGPGAVRDIATQIRDGLLQGQSASDN
;
A
#
# COMPACT_ATOMS: atom_id res chain seq x y z
N MET A 1 25.02 -0.43 -36.96
CA MET A 1 25.78 -0.55 -38.23
C MET A 1 25.24 0.37 -39.33
N PHE A 2 23.92 0.50 -39.50
CA PHE A 2 23.33 1.43 -40.49
C PHE A 2 23.71 2.90 -40.28
N LEU A 3 23.74 3.37 -39.02
CA LEU A 3 24.05 4.78 -38.73
C LEU A 3 25.47 5.17 -39.17
N MET A 4 26.48 4.35 -38.86
CA MET A 4 27.86 4.62 -39.27
C MET A 4 28.12 4.49 -40.78
N LYS A 5 27.37 3.64 -41.51
CA LYS A 5 27.56 3.55 -42.97
C LYS A 5 27.21 4.88 -43.66
N ASN A 6 26.17 5.57 -43.20
CA ASN A 6 25.79 6.86 -43.75
C ASN A 6 26.79 7.97 -43.39
N ASP A 7 27.24 8.02 -42.13
CA ASP A 7 28.21 9.03 -41.69
C ASP A 7 29.56 8.90 -42.43
N ILE A 8 30.02 7.66 -42.67
CA ILE A 8 31.25 7.40 -43.42
C ILE A 8 31.07 7.71 -44.92
N ALA A 9 29.91 7.38 -45.50
CA ALA A 9 29.62 7.71 -46.89
C ALA A 9 29.67 9.21 -47.15
N GLN A 10 29.03 9.99 -46.28
CA GLN A 10 29.01 11.43 -46.40
C GLN A 10 30.40 12.06 -46.20
N ALA A 11 31.19 11.56 -45.25
CA ALA A 11 32.55 12.04 -45.04
C ALA A 11 33.48 11.77 -46.25
N VAL A 12 33.33 10.61 -46.89
CA VAL A 12 34.11 10.24 -48.09
C VAL A 12 33.68 11.07 -49.29
N GLU A 13 32.38 11.31 -49.46
CA GLU A 13 31.83 12.15 -50.53
C GLU A 13 32.35 13.60 -50.44
N ASP A 14 32.27 14.20 -49.25
CA ASP A 14 32.75 15.57 -49.00
C ASP A 14 34.27 15.73 -49.27
N GLU A 15 35.09 14.73 -48.93
CA GLU A 15 36.53 14.76 -49.22
C GLU A 15 36.81 14.61 -50.73
N LEU A 16 36.12 13.68 -51.39
CA LEU A 16 36.31 13.44 -52.82
C LEU A 16 35.86 14.62 -53.66
N GLU A 17 34.73 15.23 -53.32
CA GLU A 17 34.17 16.39 -54.02
C GLU A 17 35.14 17.57 -53.99
N LYS A 18 35.74 17.86 -52.83
CA LYS A 18 36.76 18.92 -52.69
C LYS A 18 38.01 18.64 -53.51
N ALA A 19 38.51 17.41 -53.49
CA ALA A 19 39.73 17.04 -54.20
C ALA A 19 39.53 17.06 -55.72
N MET A 20 38.38 16.58 -56.21
CA MET A 20 38.08 16.43 -57.64
C MET A 20 37.58 17.71 -58.30
N SER A 21 36.95 18.60 -57.53
CA SER A 21 36.60 19.95 -58.00
C SER A 21 37.82 20.75 -58.48
N ALA A 22 38.99 20.55 -57.85
CA ALA A 22 40.24 21.19 -58.27
C ALA A 22 40.73 20.76 -59.67
N TYR A 23 40.27 19.60 -60.15
CA TYR A 23 40.59 19.05 -61.46
C TYR A 23 39.45 19.22 -62.47
N GLY A 24 38.35 19.90 -62.10
CA GLY A 24 37.21 20.16 -62.96
C GLY A 24 36.22 19.00 -63.10
N PHE A 25 36.25 18.03 -62.18
CA PHE A 25 35.30 16.92 -62.15
C PHE A 25 34.27 17.12 -61.03
N GLU A 26 32.98 16.91 -61.34
CA GLU A 26 31.87 16.94 -60.38
C GLU A 26 31.47 15.51 -60.00
N ILE A 27 31.48 15.21 -58.71
CA ILE A 27 31.08 13.89 -58.18
C ILE A 27 29.57 13.91 -57.95
N VAL A 28 28.83 13.09 -58.70
CA VAL A 28 27.36 13.03 -58.62
C VAL A 28 26.88 12.12 -57.49
N GLN A 29 27.61 11.03 -57.23
CA GLN A 29 27.30 10.09 -56.15
C GLN A 29 28.50 9.18 -55.87
N THR A 30 28.83 8.96 -54.61
CA THR A 30 29.75 7.89 -54.20
C THR A 30 28.99 6.64 -53.75
N LEU A 31 29.30 5.47 -54.34
CA LEU A 31 28.70 4.20 -53.95
C LEU A 31 29.70 3.39 -53.10
N ILE A 32 29.40 3.27 -51.81
CA ILE A 32 30.16 2.40 -50.91
C ILE A 32 29.67 0.96 -51.05
N VAL A 33 30.53 0.08 -51.59
CA VAL A 33 30.20 -1.32 -51.87
C VAL A 33 30.16 -2.14 -50.59
N ASP A 34 31.24 -2.14 -49.80
CA ASP A 34 31.20 -2.70 -48.45
C ASP A 34 32.24 -2.11 -47.51
N ILE A 35 31.90 -2.05 -46.22
CA ILE A 35 32.82 -1.63 -45.15
C ILE A 35 32.79 -2.74 -44.11
N GLU A 36 33.90 -3.47 -44.02
CA GLU A 36 34.13 -4.43 -42.96
C GLU A 36 35.06 -3.83 -41.91
N PRO A 37 34.51 -3.33 -40.78
CA PRO A 37 35.35 -2.95 -39.67
C PRO A 37 36.07 -4.18 -39.09
N ASP A 38 37.24 -3.93 -38.50
CA ASP A 38 38.03 -4.95 -37.82
C ASP A 38 37.19 -5.72 -36.79
N ALA A 39 37.47 -7.01 -36.62
CA ALA A 39 36.75 -7.88 -35.70
C ALA A 39 36.72 -7.32 -34.26
N HIS A 40 37.82 -6.72 -33.79
CA HIS A 40 37.86 -6.10 -32.47
C HIS A 40 36.96 -4.87 -32.38
N VAL A 41 36.91 -4.04 -33.42
CA VAL A 41 36.08 -2.84 -33.46
C VAL A 41 34.59 -3.21 -33.53
N LYS A 42 34.24 -4.23 -34.33
CA LYS A 42 32.86 -4.78 -34.38
C LYS A 42 32.40 -5.25 -33.01
N GLN A 43 33.24 -6.01 -32.31
CA GLN A 43 32.89 -6.54 -31.00
C GLN A 43 32.76 -5.41 -29.97
N ALA A 44 33.74 -4.51 -29.88
CA ALA A 44 33.72 -3.38 -28.94
C ALA A 44 32.50 -2.46 -29.19
N MET A 45 32.18 -2.17 -30.45
CA MET A 45 30.99 -1.39 -30.79
C MET A 45 29.69 -2.10 -30.39
N ASN A 46 29.61 -3.41 -30.58
CA ASN A 46 28.41 -4.16 -30.24
C ASN A 46 28.23 -4.20 -28.71
N GLU A 47 29.31 -4.39 -27.96
CA GLU A 47 29.31 -4.34 -26.50
C GLU A 47 28.91 -2.96 -25.97
N ILE A 48 29.43 -1.86 -26.54
CA ILE A 48 29.04 -0.49 -26.15
C ILE A 48 27.55 -0.26 -26.41
N ASN A 49 27.04 -0.66 -27.58
CA ASN A 49 25.63 -0.49 -27.91
C ASN A 49 24.73 -1.37 -27.04
N ALA A 50 25.14 -2.61 -26.76
CA ALA A 50 24.44 -3.51 -25.86
C ALA A 50 24.41 -2.96 -24.44
N ALA A 51 25.54 -2.47 -23.92
CA ALA A 51 25.65 -1.87 -22.59
C ALA A 51 24.79 -0.60 -22.47
N ALA A 52 24.81 0.27 -23.48
CA ALA A 52 23.97 1.47 -23.52
C ALA A 52 22.47 1.11 -23.49
N ARG A 53 22.06 0.13 -24.30
CA ARG A 53 20.67 -0.38 -24.30
C ARG A 53 20.29 -1.03 -22.96
N MET A 54 21.18 -1.86 -22.40
CA MET A 54 20.97 -2.48 -21.09
C MET A 54 20.83 -1.44 -19.98
N ARG A 55 21.63 -0.36 -20.01
CA ARG A 55 21.54 0.71 -19.02
C ARG A 55 20.20 1.44 -19.09
N VAL A 56 19.72 1.74 -20.30
CA VAL A 56 18.39 2.37 -20.50
C VAL A 56 17.30 1.43 -19.99
N ALA A 57 17.32 0.16 -20.39
CA ALA A 57 16.34 -0.83 -19.95
C ALA A 57 16.36 -1.05 -18.42
N ALA A 58 17.54 -1.05 -17.80
CA ALA A 58 17.68 -1.18 -16.35
C ALA A 58 17.10 0.03 -15.60
N ASN A 59 17.34 1.25 -16.11
CA ASN A 59 16.77 2.47 -15.53
C ASN A 59 15.25 2.48 -15.64
N GLU A 60 14.71 2.15 -16.82
CA GLU A 60 13.26 2.06 -17.04
C GLU A 60 12.62 1.01 -16.12
N LYS A 61 13.26 -0.16 -15.97
CA LYS A 61 12.80 -1.21 -15.07
C LYS A 61 12.82 -0.76 -13.60
N ALA A 62 13.90 -0.11 -13.16
CA ALA A 62 14.01 0.39 -11.79
C ALA A 62 12.96 1.47 -11.50
N GLU A 63 12.68 2.35 -12.46
CA GLU A 63 11.64 3.36 -12.33
C GLU A 63 10.23 2.74 -12.27
N ALA A 64 9.96 1.72 -13.10
CA ALA A 64 8.72 0.96 -13.03
C ALA A 64 8.54 0.26 -11.67
N GLU A 65 9.58 -0.40 -11.16
CA GLU A 65 9.55 -1.04 -9.83
C GLU A 65 9.29 -0.03 -8.71
N LYS A 66 9.93 1.15 -8.78
CA LYS A 66 9.68 2.26 -7.84
C LYS A 66 8.22 2.70 -7.87
N ILE A 67 7.63 2.88 -9.05
CA ILE A 67 6.23 3.29 -9.20
C ILE A 67 5.29 2.24 -8.60
N VAL A 68 5.52 0.96 -8.88
CA VAL A 68 4.72 -0.14 -8.31
C VAL A 68 4.79 -0.14 -6.78
N GLN A 69 5.99 0.03 -6.22
CA GLN A 69 6.18 0.03 -4.77
C GLN A 69 5.49 1.23 -4.09
N ILE A 70 5.61 2.43 -4.67
CA ILE A 70 4.94 3.63 -4.16
C ILE A 70 3.43 3.46 -4.20
N LYS A 71 2.86 3.06 -5.35
CA LYS A 71 1.41 2.87 -5.47
C LYS A 71 0.86 1.81 -4.53
N ARG A 72 1.62 0.74 -4.30
CA ARG A 72 1.25 -0.27 -3.31
C ARG A 72 1.24 0.32 -1.89
N ALA A 73 2.27 1.08 -1.52
CA ALA A 73 2.34 1.71 -0.20
C ALA A 73 1.23 2.74 0.01
N GLU A 74 0.91 3.55 -1.01
CA GLU A 74 -0.22 4.49 -1.00
C GLU A 74 -1.54 3.76 -0.82
N GLY A 75 -1.79 2.70 -1.60
CA GLY A 75 -3.00 1.88 -1.47
C GLY A 75 -3.13 1.20 -0.11
N GLU A 76 -2.03 0.69 0.45
CA GLU A 76 -2.03 0.10 1.80
C GLU A 76 -2.30 1.15 2.89
N ALA A 77 -1.79 2.37 2.75
CA ALA A 77 -2.05 3.47 3.67
C ALA A 77 -3.51 3.94 3.59
N GLU A 78 -4.04 4.12 2.38
CA GLU A 78 -5.42 4.52 2.16
C GLU A 78 -6.41 3.47 2.66
N ALA A 79 -6.13 2.18 2.41
CA ALA A 79 -6.94 1.08 2.93
C ALA A 79 -7.00 1.06 4.46
N LYS A 80 -5.87 1.27 5.14
CA LYS A 80 -5.82 1.39 6.61
C LYS A 80 -6.60 2.60 7.11
N TYR A 81 -6.48 3.74 6.43
CA TYR A 81 -7.23 4.94 6.77
C TYR A 81 -8.74 4.73 6.67
N LEU A 82 -9.21 4.20 5.54
CA LEU A 82 -10.63 3.90 5.30
C LEU A 82 -11.16 2.86 6.29
N SER A 83 -10.36 1.82 6.61
CA SER A 83 -10.72 0.84 7.64
C SER A 83 -10.88 1.48 9.02
N GLY A 84 -9.93 2.34 9.42
CA GLY A 84 -10.02 3.09 10.68
C GLY A 84 -11.24 4.01 10.74
N LEU A 85 -11.53 4.71 9.64
CA LEU A 85 -12.73 5.55 9.51
C LEU A 85 -14.02 4.71 9.61
N GLY A 86 -14.04 3.52 8.99
CA GLY A 86 -15.14 2.58 9.07
C GLY A 86 -15.41 2.12 10.50
N ILE A 87 -14.36 1.72 11.23
CA ILE A 87 -14.47 1.33 12.65
C ILE A 87 -14.96 2.49 13.51
N ALA A 88 -14.44 3.70 13.30
CA ALA A 88 -14.88 4.87 14.06
C ALA A 88 -16.36 5.17 13.82
N ARG A 89 -16.81 5.16 12.56
CA ARG A 89 -18.23 5.34 12.19
C ARG A 89 -19.11 4.23 12.74
N GLN A 90 -18.65 2.98 12.69
CA GLN A 90 -19.36 1.85 13.29
C GLN A 90 -19.52 2.05 14.81
N ARG A 91 -18.45 2.43 15.52
CA ARG A 91 -18.50 2.72 16.96
C ARG A 91 -19.48 3.84 17.27
N GLN A 92 -19.48 4.91 16.49
CA GLN A 92 -20.43 6.01 16.64
C GLN A 92 -21.87 5.52 16.49
N ALA A 93 -22.17 4.75 15.44
CA ALA A 93 -23.51 4.20 15.22
C ALA A 93 -23.96 3.24 16.34
N ILE A 94 -23.04 2.47 16.93
CA ILE A 94 -23.34 1.61 18.09
C ILE A 94 -23.72 2.45 19.31
N VAL A 95 -22.95 3.50 19.62
CA VAL A 95 -23.22 4.38 20.77
C VAL A 95 -24.54 5.11 20.60
N ASP A 96 -24.80 5.63 19.41
CA ASP A 96 -26.05 6.33 19.09
C ASP A 96 -27.26 5.37 19.17
N GLY A 97 -27.14 4.16 18.62
CA GLY A 97 -28.19 3.14 18.71
C GLY A 97 -28.45 2.67 20.16
N LEU A 98 -27.40 2.55 20.98
CA LEU A 98 -27.55 2.21 22.40
C LEU A 98 -28.25 3.34 23.17
N ARG A 99 -27.89 4.60 22.90
CA ARG A 99 -28.54 5.77 23.49
C ARG A 99 -30.03 5.79 23.16
N ASP A 100 -30.39 5.57 21.89
CA ASP A 100 -31.79 5.53 21.46
C ASP A 100 -32.54 4.37 22.10
N SER A 101 -31.89 3.21 22.25
CA SER A 101 -32.46 2.04 22.94
C SER A 101 -32.73 2.33 24.42
N VAL A 102 -31.81 3.00 25.12
CA VAL A 102 -31.97 3.39 26.53
C VAL A 102 -33.11 4.39 26.70
N LEU A 103 -33.19 5.40 25.83
CA LEU A 103 -34.28 6.39 25.84
C LEU A 103 -35.63 5.73 25.52
N GLY A 104 -35.70 4.88 24.50
CA GLY A 104 -36.93 4.18 24.12
C GLY A 104 -37.44 3.24 25.21
N PHE A 105 -36.55 2.53 25.89
CA PHE A 105 -36.94 1.63 26.99
C PHE A 105 -37.40 2.40 28.23
N SER A 106 -36.69 3.49 28.59
CA SER A 106 -37.04 4.35 29.72
C SER A 106 -38.40 5.04 29.54
N VAL A 107 -38.83 5.31 28.31
CA VAL A 107 -40.13 5.94 28.00
C VAL A 107 -41.27 4.91 28.00
N ASN A 108 -41.01 3.69 27.51
CA ASN A 108 -42.05 2.67 27.32
C ASN A 108 -42.31 1.78 28.54
N VAL A 109 -41.39 1.72 29.50
CA VAL A 109 -41.54 0.93 30.73
C VAL A 109 -41.51 1.85 31.96
N PRO A 110 -42.66 2.11 32.61
CA PRO A 110 -42.70 2.96 33.79
C PRO A 110 -41.92 2.34 34.96
N GLY A 111 -40.96 3.09 35.51
CA GLY A 111 -40.22 2.71 36.73
C GLY A 111 -38.82 2.15 36.51
N THR A 112 -38.37 1.96 35.27
CA THR A 112 -36.97 1.59 34.99
C THR A 112 -36.07 2.81 34.90
N THR A 113 -34.94 2.79 35.58
CA THR A 113 -33.92 3.84 35.48
C THR A 113 -32.95 3.53 34.35
N ALA A 114 -32.27 4.55 33.81
CA ALA A 114 -31.21 4.36 32.81
C ALA A 114 -30.10 3.39 33.28
N LYS A 115 -29.91 3.29 34.60
CA LYS A 115 -28.98 2.35 35.22
C LYS A 115 -29.42 0.89 35.05
N ASP A 116 -30.71 0.60 35.25
CA ASP A 116 -31.25 -0.76 35.12
C ASP A 116 -31.17 -1.27 33.67
N VAL A 117 -31.35 -0.37 32.69
CA VAL A 117 -31.20 -0.69 31.27
C VAL A 117 -29.73 -0.98 30.91
N MET A 118 -28.79 -0.18 31.45
CA MET A 118 -27.36 -0.42 31.25
C MET A 118 -26.89 -1.73 31.88
N ASP A 119 -27.40 -2.08 33.07
CA ASP A 119 -27.09 -3.35 33.73
C ASP A 119 -27.61 -4.55 32.90
N MET A 120 -28.80 -4.44 32.28
CA MET A 120 -29.32 -5.46 31.37
C MET A 120 -28.48 -5.59 30.09
N VAL A 121 -28.05 -4.47 29.49
CA VAL A 121 -27.19 -4.44 28.30
C VAL A 121 -25.83 -5.10 28.60
N LEU A 122 -25.23 -4.84 29.76
CA LEU A 122 -23.97 -5.45 30.17
C LEU A 122 -24.08 -6.98 30.29
N ILE A 123 -25.20 -7.48 30.82
CA ILE A 123 -25.48 -8.91 30.90
C ILE A 123 -25.63 -9.51 29.49
N THR A 124 -26.34 -8.85 28.58
CA THR A 124 -26.49 -9.31 27.19
C THR A 124 -25.14 -9.35 26.47
N GLN A 125 -24.31 -8.31 26.61
CA GLN A 125 -22.97 -8.26 26.02
C GLN A 125 -22.06 -9.37 26.57
N TYR A 126 -22.16 -9.67 27.87
CA TYR A 126 -21.47 -10.80 28.48
C TYR A 126 -21.89 -12.15 27.85
N PHE A 127 -23.17 -12.36 27.55
CA PHE A 127 -23.61 -13.58 26.87
C PHE A 127 -23.20 -13.63 25.39
N ASP A 128 -23.26 -12.51 24.67
CA ASP A 128 -22.84 -12.44 23.27
C ASP A 128 -21.34 -12.69 23.13
N THR A 129 -20.51 -12.11 24.02
CA THR A 129 -19.08 -12.39 24.07
C THR A 129 -18.79 -13.86 24.39
N MET A 130 -19.51 -14.46 25.35
CA MET A 130 -19.38 -15.91 25.59
C MET A 130 -19.79 -16.75 24.39
N LYS A 131 -20.84 -16.37 23.66
CA LYS A 131 -21.29 -17.04 22.44
C LYS A 131 -20.25 -16.94 21.33
N GLU A 132 -19.65 -15.77 21.12
CA GLU A 132 -18.60 -15.55 20.11
C GLU A 132 -17.32 -16.33 20.44
N VAL A 133 -16.90 -16.30 21.71
CA VAL A 133 -15.77 -17.10 22.22
C VAL A 133 -16.02 -18.60 22.09
N GLY A 134 -17.26 -19.05 22.31
CA GLY A 134 -17.66 -20.46 22.16
C GLY A 134 -17.84 -20.90 20.70
N ALA A 135 -18.21 -19.98 19.79
CA ALA A 135 -18.36 -20.26 18.37
C ALA A 135 -17.03 -20.27 17.60
N SER A 136 -15.98 -19.63 18.14
CA SER A 136 -14.64 -19.67 17.56
C SER A 136 -13.98 -21.04 17.77
N SER A 137 -13.84 -21.82 16.70
CA SER A 137 -13.33 -23.21 16.74
C SER A 137 -11.87 -23.37 17.19
N LYS A 138 -11.14 -22.27 17.47
CA LYS A 138 -9.76 -22.27 18.01
C LYS A 138 -9.67 -21.91 19.50
N SER A 139 -10.79 -21.82 20.21
CA SER A 139 -10.81 -21.39 21.61
C SER A 139 -10.27 -22.50 22.53
N SER A 140 -8.99 -22.43 22.88
CA SER A 140 -8.32 -23.30 23.84
C SER A 140 -8.80 -22.96 25.26
N ALA A 141 -9.85 -23.65 25.73
CA ALA A 141 -10.32 -23.72 27.12
C ALA A 141 -10.18 -22.41 27.95
N VAL A 142 -11.17 -21.53 27.86
CA VAL A 142 -11.28 -20.35 28.75
C VAL A 142 -12.07 -20.75 30.01
N PHE A 143 -11.42 -20.77 31.17
CA PHE A 143 -12.07 -21.00 32.46
C PHE A 143 -12.79 -19.73 32.92
N ILE A 144 -14.12 -19.74 32.82
CA ILE A 144 -14.97 -18.63 33.28
C ILE A 144 -15.44 -18.95 34.72
N PRO A 145 -15.11 -18.12 35.73
CA PRO A 145 -15.64 -18.31 37.08
C PRO A 145 -17.16 -18.09 37.07
N HIS A 146 -17.93 -19.16 37.20
CA HIS A 146 -19.40 -19.17 37.16
C HIS A 146 -19.97 -19.24 38.57
N GLY A 147 -19.67 -18.23 39.40
CA GLY A 147 -20.32 -18.04 40.69
C GLY A 147 -21.37 -16.92 40.60
N PRO A 148 -22.49 -16.96 41.37
CA PRO A 148 -23.47 -15.87 41.42
C PRO A 148 -22.86 -14.51 41.82
N GLY A 149 -21.71 -14.50 42.48
CA GLY A 149 -20.92 -13.31 42.82
C GLY A 149 -19.92 -12.86 41.75
N ALA A 150 -19.56 -13.72 40.80
CA ALA A 150 -18.46 -13.45 39.87
C ALA A 150 -18.75 -12.27 38.92
N VAL A 151 -20.00 -12.11 38.48
CA VAL A 151 -20.40 -10.97 37.64
C VAL A 151 -20.33 -9.66 38.42
N ARG A 152 -20.72 -9.68 39.70
CA ARG A 152 -20.59 -8.53 40.60
C ARG A 152 -19.12 -8.20 40.84
N ASP A 153 -18.29 -9.20 41.10
CA ASP A 153 -16.86 -9.01 41.35
C ASP A 153 -16.15 -8.45 40.11
N ILE A 154 -16.47 -8.94 38.90
CA ILE A 154 -15.96 -8.39 37.63
C ILE A 154 -16.42 -6.94 37.44
N ALA A 155 -17.70 -6.64 37.66
CA ALA A 155 -18.22 -5.28 37.53
C ALA A 155 -17.58 -4.32 38.54
N THR A 156 -17.26 -4.80 39.75
CA THR A 156 -16.60 -3.99 40.79
C THR A 156 -15.13 -3.75 40.44
N GLN A 157 -14.41 -4.78 39.98
CA GLN A 157 -13.01 -4.67 39.55
C GLN A 157 -12.82 -3.74 38.34
N ILE A 158 -13.73 -3.79 37.36
CA ILE A 158 -13.68 -2.87 36.21
C ILE A 158 -13.89 -1.42 36.66
N ARG A 159 -14.83 -1.19 37.59
CA ARG A 159 -15.13 0.14 38.14
C ARG A 159 -13.96 0.70 38.95
N ASP A 160 -13.38 -0.12 39.83
CA ASP A 160 -12.24 0.29 40.66
C ASP A 160 -10.99 0.53 39.80
N GLY A 161 -10.76 -0.27 38.76
CA GLY A 161 -9.68 -0.05 37.80
C GLY A 161 -9.79 1.26 37.02
N LEU A 162 -11.01 1.64 36.61
CA LEU A 162 -11.28 2.93 35.95
C LEU A 162 -11.09 4.13 36.90
N LEU A 163 -11.55 4.02 38.15
CA LEU A 163 -11.37 5.05 39.18
C LEU A 163 -9.90 5.23 39.58
N GLN A 164 -9.14 4.13 39.70
CA GLN A 164 -7.70 4.15 39.96
C GLN A 164 -6.93 4.79 38.79
N GLY A 165 -7.35 4.51 37.55
CA GLY A 165 -6.77 5.10 36.34
C GLY A 165 -7.02 6.61 36.23
N GLN A 166 -8.21 7.09 36.61
CA GLN A 166 -8.51 8.53 36.69
C GLN A 166 -7.76 9.23 37.82
N SER A 167 -7.62 8.59 38.98
CA SER A 167 -6.86 9.14 40.11
C SER A 167 -5.35 9.22 39.83
N ALA A 168 -4.85 8.35 38.93
CA ALA A 168 -3.46 8.38 38.46
C ALA A 168 -3.22 9.37 37.32
N SER A 169 -4.26 9.85 36.62
CA SER A 169 -4.14 10.89 35.58
C SER A 169 -4.21 12.32 36.12
N ASP A 170 -4.67 12.50 37.36
CA ASP A 170 -4.83 13.80 38.03
C ASP A 170 -3.65 14.19 38.96
N ASN A 171 -2.49 13.52 38.86
CA ASN A 171 -1.20 13.90 39.46
C ASN A 171 -0.14 14.05 38.37
#